data_AF-A0A242DBL2-F1
#
_entry.id   AF-A0A242DBL2-F1
#
_cell.length_a   1.000
_cell.length_b   1.000
_cell.length_c   1.000
_cell.angle_alpha   90.00
_cell.angle_beta   90.00
_cell.angle_gamma   90.00
#
_symmetry.space_group_name_H-M   'P 1'
#
loop_
_entity.id
_entity.type
_entity.pdbx_description
1 polymer ?
#
loop_
_entity_poly.entity_id
_entity_poly.type
_entity_poly.pdbx_seq_one_letter_code
_entity_poly.pdbx_strand_id
1 'polypeptide(L)'
;MKKKILGLCFLSVLCLSFVSPAFAEVSQVVPNEQTVESSSTVDSTEAASQPTIESTESSAAEQTTESTDADEAIVPETQIETAEGTMSLPRGRSDLYPTIQLFASLPSVSATNANTPSKSFIDISSHNGNISVANFQKMKSYGVTGVVVKLTEATSYINPYAQSQINNAMAAGMKVSAYHYSWFTSDAQAVAEANYFAAAAKKFGLSSGAVMVNDIEEPQILGKGNHTNNSRAFENRLKALGYGNVRHYIGLNWLTTGRINAATIGNKNIWVAAYPYNLSTTNFYTQYGAWQWSSQFSFPGISGNFDINADYTSTFSNPATTPPANSIQMYRLYNPNSGEHFYTQNVAEKNNLVSKGWRYEGIGWNGPTSGNPVYRLYNPNAGDHHYTLHAYEKDNLIKKGWRYEGISWYSGGSNALHRLYNPNAKAGSHHYTLNTNEKNNLVKHGWKYEGLAWYAK
;
A
#
# COMPACT_ATOMS: atom_id res chain seq x y z
N MET A 1 -45.09 33.53 -33.66
CA MET A 1 -44.11 34.60 -33.39
C MET A 1 -43.04 34.05 -32.45
N LYS A 2 -41.76 34.42 -32.66
CA LYS A 2 -40.52 34.01 -31.95
C LYS A 2 -39.85 32.69 -32.41
N LYS A 3 -39.02 32.84 -33.46
CA LYS A 3 -37.86 31.98 -33.77
C LYS A 3 -36.78 32.21 -32.69
N LYS A 4 -36.08 31.17 -32.25
CA LYS A 4 -34.78 31.29 -31.59
C LYS A 4 -33.73 30.56 -32.41
N ILE A 5 -32.71 31.33 -32.76
CA ILE A 5 -31.58 31.01 -33.63
C ILE A 5 -30.53 30.26 -32.82
N LEU A 6 -29.97 29.22 -33.41
CA LEU A 6 -28.87 28.42 -32.90
C LEU A 6 -27.56 29.18 -33.17
N GLY A 7 -26.84 29.58 -32.12
CA GLY A 7 -25.52 30.20 -32.21
C GLY A 7 -24.43 29.14 -32.30
N LEU A 8 -23.78 29.05 -33.46
CA LEU A 8 -22.62 28.21 -33.73
C LEU A 8 -21.36 29.03 -33.38
N CYS A 9 -20.68 28.72 -32.29
CA CYS A 9 -19.37 29.32 -31.99
C CYS A 9 -18.25 28.51 -32.66
N PHE A 10 -17.70 29.05 -33.74
CA PHE A 10 -16.36 28.72 -34.23
C PHE A 10 -15.34 29.33 -33.27
N LEU A 11 -14.41 28.53 -32.75
CA LEU A 11 -13.23 29.04 -32.04
C LEU A 11 -11.98 28.61 -32.82
N SER A 12 -11.37 29.58 -33.50
CA SER A 12 -10.07 29.49 -34.14
C SER A 12 -8.97 29.46 -33.08
N VAL A 13 -8.11 28.43 -33.11
CA VAL A 13 -6.91 28.34 -32.28
C VAL A 13 -5.81 29.17 -32.95
N LEU A 14 -5.43 30.28 -32.31
CA LEU A 14 -4.27 31.08 -32.67
C LEU A 14 -3.07 30.55 -31.87
N CYS A 15 -2.12 29.91 -32.55
CA CYS A 15 -0.83 29.54 -31.96
C CYS A 15 0.01 30.81 -31.75
N LEU A 16 0.28 31.19 -30.50
CA LEU A 16 1.33 32.13 -30.14
C LEU A 16 2.48 31.37 -29.45
N SER A 17 3.58 31.26 -30.17
CA SER A 17 4.89 30.87 -29.68
C SER A 17 5.49 32.01 -28.85
N PHE A 18 5.79 31.77 -27.58
CA PHE A 18 6.65 32.63 -26.78
C PHE A 18 8.01 31.96 -26.57
N VAL A 19 9.02 32.67 -27.06
CA VAL A 19 10.45 32.41 -26.89
C VAL A 19 10.90 33.05 -25.58
N SER A 20 11.65 32.33 -24.76
CA SER A 20 12.32 32.84 -23.55
C SER A 20 13.41 33.85 -23.89
N PRO A 21 13.80 34.69 -22.91
CA PRO A 21 15.24 34.83 -22.68
C PRO A 21 15.61 34.53 -21.23
N ALA A 22 16.74 33.84 -21.11
CA ALA A 22 17.50 33.66 -19.89
C ALA A 22 18.15 35.00 -19.49
N PHE A 23 18.25 35.25 -18.19
CA PHE A 23 19.26 36.13 -17.62
C PHE A 23 20.01 35.38 -16.53
N ALA A 24 21.31 35.30 -16.72
CA ALA A 24 22.29 34.96 -15.70
C ALA A 24 22.77 36.26 -15.05
N GLU A 25 22.97 36.25 -13.74
CA GLU A 25 23.92 37.19 -13.12
C GLU A 25 24.56 36.55 -11.88
N VAL A 26 25.82 36.94 -11.68
CA VAL A 26 26.86 36.31 -10.88
C VAL A 26 27.01 37.00 -9.52
N SER A 27 27.41 36.19 -8.53
CA SER A 27 28.04 36.45 -7.22
C SER A 27 28.29 37.88 -6.73
N GLN A 28 28.07 38.09 -5.42
CA GLN A 28 29.11 38.61 -4.52
C GLN A 28 29.03 38.01 -3.11
N VAL A 29 30.22 37.67 -2.60
CA VAL A 29 30.59 37.28 -1.24
C VAL A 29 31.28 38.48 -0.60
N VAL A 30 30.98 38.81 0.67
CA VAL A 30 31.92 39.51 1.57
C VAL A 30 31.74 38.98 3.03
N PRO A 31 32.81 38.81 3.83
CA PRO A 31 32.84 38.08 5.10
C PRO A 31 33.09 38.96 6.35
N ASN A 32 33.34 38.28 7.50
CA ASN A 32 33.95 38.72 8.78
C ASN A 32 33.04 39.39 9.83
N GLU A 33 33.22 39.23 11.16
CA GLU A 33 34.13 38.42 12.00
C GLU A 33 33.60 38.44 13.47
N GLN A 34 34.10 37.45 14.24
CA GLN A 34 34.23 37.28 15.70
C GLN A 34 33.82 38.40 16.69
N THR A 35 33.28 37.96 17.84
CA THR A 35 33.97 38.16 19.14
C THR A 35 33.63 37.03 20.13
N VAL A 36 34.70 36.53 20.74
CA VAL A 36 34.80 35.59 21.85
C VAL A 36 34.73 36.40 23.14
N GLU A 37 34.07 35.90 24.19
CA GLU A 37 34.68 36.01 25.52
C GLU A 37 34.11 34.97 26.50
N SER A 38 35.05 34.45 27.28
CA SER A 38 34.99 33.35 28.22
C SER A 38 35.10 33.90 29.63
N SER A 39 34.43 33.28 30.61
CA SER A 39 34.83 33.38 32.00
C SER A 39 34.37 32.13 32.77
N SER A 40 35.36 31.31 33.10
CA SER A 40 35.33 30.32 34.18
C SER A 40 35.59 31.03 35.51
N THR A 41 35.10 30.48 36.63
CA THR A 41 35.94 29.99 37.75
C THR A 41 35.13 29.49 38.97
N VAL A 42 35.49 28.26 39.39
CA VAL A 42 35.55 27.63 40.73
C VAL A 42 34.52 27.93 41.82
N ASP A 43 33.99 26.86 42.44
CA ASP A 43 34.48 26.46 43.78
C ASP A 43 34.30 24.94 44.04
N SER A 44 35.17 24.41 44.89
CA SER A 44 35.41 22.99 45.21
C SER A 44 35.11 22.75 46.69
N THR A 45 34.75 21.51 47.08
CA THR A 45 35.18 20.76 48.31
C THR A 45 34.21 19.60 48.59
N GLU A 46 34.69 18.34 48.53
CA GLU A 46 35.03 17.43 49.66
C GLU A 46 33.79 16.83 50.37
N ALA A 47 33.71 15.58 50.81
CA ALA A 47 34.62 14.43 50.81
C ALA A 47 33.82 13.13 51.11
N ALA A 48 34.51 12.02 50.88
CA ALA A 48 34.22 10.61 51.10
C ALA A 48 33.43 10.22 52.38
N SER A 49 32.70 9.10 52.32
CA SER A 49 33.09 7.84 53.02
C SER A 49 32.09 6.69 52.78
N GLN A 50 32.61 5.53 52.34
CA GLN A 50 32.04 4.20 52.59
C GLN A 50 32.40 3.73 54.01
N PRO A 51 31.74 2.68 54.52
CA PRO A 51 32.51 1.47 54.76
C PRO A 51 31.81 0.15 54.40
N THR A 52 32.66 -0.81 54.06
CA THR A 52 32.46 -2.24 53.84
C THR A 52 32.43 -2.99 55.18
N ILE A 53 31.61 -4.04 55.33
CA ILE A 53 31.83 -5.15 56.27
C ILE A 53 31.50 -6.47 55.56
N GLU A 54 32.37 -7.45 55.77
CA GLU A 54 32.43 -8.78 55.15
C GLU A 54 32.19 -9.90 56.21
N SER A 55 31.93 -11.12 55.73
CA SER A 55 31.86 -12.45 56.41
C SER A 55 30.51 -12.80 57.08
N THR A 56 29.94 -14.01 56.99
CA THR A 56 30.52 -15.37 56.88
C THR A 56 29.46 -16.40 56.41
N GLU A 57 29.90 -17.51 55.80
CA GLU A 57 29.10 -18.69 55.41
C GLU A 57 28.65 -19.58 56.61
N SER A 58 27.48 -20.25 56.49
CA SER A 58 27.29 -21.68 56.84
C SER A 58 25.86 -22.17 56.55
N SER A 59 25.76 -23.45 56.19
CA SER A 59 24.65 -24.22 55.62
C SER A 59 23.46 -24.52 56.54
N ALA A 60 22.26 -24.65 55.95
CA ALA A 60 21.35 -25.78 56.19
C ALA A 60 20.19 -25.77 55.15
N ALA A 61 19.93 -26.92 54.55
CA ALA A 61 18.75 -27.16 53.72
C ALA A 61 17.56 -27.54 54.60
N GLU A 62 16.42 -26.87 54.44
CA GLU A 62 15.13 -27.48 54.71
C GLU A 62 14.06 -26.85 53.83
N GLN A 63 13.33 -27.74 53.15
CA GLN A 63 12.34 -27.47 52.13
C GLN A 63 10.98 -27.48 52.81
N THR A 64 10.21 -26.39 52.79
CA THR A 64 8.74 -26.44 52.82
C THR A 64 8.10 -25.10 52.45
N THR A 65 7.48 -25.10 51.27
CA THR A 65 6.20 -24.46 50.93
C THR A 65 6.01 -22.98 51.25
N GLU A 66 6.21 -22.13 50.23
CA GLU A 66 5.35 -20.97 50.01
C GLU A 66 5.00 -20.90 48.52
N SER A 67 3.71 -21.07 48.25
CA SER A 67 3.08 -20.82 46.97
C SER A 67 3.13 -19.33 46.67
N THR A 68 3.90 -18.93 45.67
CA THR A 68 3.75 -17.63 45.03
C THR A 68 3.39 -17.88 43.57
N ASP A 69 2.12 -17.61 43.24
CA ASP A 69 1.72 -17.27 41.88
C ASP A 69 2.57 -16.07 41.46
N ALA A 70 3.63 -16.35 40.72
CA ALA A 70 4.34 -15.33 39.96
C ALA A 70 3.59 -15.20 38.64
N ASP A 71 2.82 -14.11 38.53
CA ASP A 71 2.36 -13.55 37.27
C ASP A 71 3.61 -13.17 36.46
N GLU A 72 4.22 -14.16 35.80
CA GLU A 72 5.35 -13.93 34.89
C GLU A 72 4.82 -13.15 33.70
N ALA A 73 5.04 -11.83 33.73
CA ALA A 73 5.03 -11.02 32.53
C ALA A 73 6.13 -11.55 31.58
N ILE A 74 5.77 -12.52 30.74
CA ILE A 74 6.65 -13.09 29.72
C ILE A 74 7.15 -11.96 28.83
N VAL A 75 8.43 -11.64 28.93
CA VAL A 75 9.11 -10.73 28.01
C VAL A 75 8.92 -11.28 26.59
N PRO A 76 8.37 -10.50 25.64
CA PRO A 76 8.11 -11.02 24.30
C PRO A 76 9.42 -11.47 23.66
N GLU A 77 9.44 -12.72 23.23
CA GLU A 77 10.53 -13.35 22.48
C GLU A 77 10.92 -12.44 21.31
N THR A 78 12.18 -12.02 21.29
CA THR A 78 12.68 -10.99 20.36
C THR A 78 13.23 -11.60 19.07
N GLN A 79 13.42 -12.92 19.08
CA GLN A 79 13.92 -13.74 18.00
C GLN A 79 13.24 -15.11 18.03
N ILE A 80 13.23 -15.80 16.89
CA ILE A 80 12.77 -17.18 16.75
C ILE A 80 13.63 -17.92 15.72
N GLU A 81 13.94 -19.18 16.00
CA GLU A 81 14.57 -20.07 15.03
C GLU A 81 13.53 -20.72 14.13
N THR A 82 13.76 -20.65 12.82
CA THR A 82 12.84 -21.18 11.80
C THR A 82 13.62 -22.03 10.79
N ALA A 83 12.91 -22.76 9.92
CA ALA A 83 13.55 -23.48 8.83
C ALA A 83 14.27 -22.54 7.84
N GLU A 84 13.85 -21.27 7.80
CA GLU A 84 14.39 -20.20 6.99
C GLU A 84 15.55 -19.45 7.67
N GLY A 85 15.90 -19.83 8.91
CA GLY A 85 16.95 -19.23 9.74
C GLY A 85 16.42 -18.45 10.94
N THR A 86 17.34 -17.81 11.67
CA THR A 86 17.00 -16.94 12.80
C THR A 86 16.28 -15.68 12.31
N MET A 87 15.12 -15.43 12.88
CA MET A 87 14.29 -14.25 12.59
C MET A 87 14.20 -13.38 13.83
N SER A 88 14.35 -12.06 13.67
CA SER A 88 13.92 -11.10 14.68
C SER A 88 12.42 -10.84 14.54
N LEU A 89 11.76 -10.54 15.66
CA LEU A 89 10.32 -10.32 15.71
C LEU A 89 10.01 -8.85 16.02
N PRO A 90 8.90 -8.29 15.49
CA PRO A 90 8.43 -6.99 15.93
C PRO A 90 8.20 -6.98 17.43
N ARG A 91 8.55 -5.87 18.07
CA ARG A 91 8.05 -5.52 19.40
C ARG A 91 6.88 -4.56 19.18
N GLY A 92 5.84 -4.64 20.00
CA GLY A 92 4.71 -3.72 19.87
C GLY A 92 5.15 -2.26 19.84
N ARG A 93 4.72 -1.52 18.81
CA ARG A 93 5.06 -0.09 18.60
C ARG A 93 3.83 0.80 18.81
N SER A 94 3.39 0.84 20.05
CA SER A 94 2.32 1.74 20.51
C SER A 94 2.73 3.21 20.35
N ASP A 95 1.83 4.02 19.80
CA ASP A 95 1.95 5.49 19.78
C ASP A 95 1.38 6.12 21.07
N LEU A 96 0.66 5.36 21.91
CA LEU A 96 0.21 5.80 23.24
C LEU A 96 1.36 5.82 24.25
N TYR A 97 2.29 4.86 24.16
CA TYR A 97 3.45 4.73 25.04
C TYR A 97 4.73 4.52 24.24
N PRO A 98 5.32 5.60 23.68
CA PRO A 98 6.55 5.48 22.91
C PRO A 98 7.70 5.09 23.85
N THR A 99 8.03 3.81 23.88
CA THR A 99 9.24 3.31 24.53
C THR A 99 10.44 3.52 23.61
N ILE A 100 11.60 3.88 24.16
CA ILE A 100 12.86 3.86 23.40
C ILE A 100 13.17 2.40 23.10
N GLN A 101 12.82 1.96 21.88
CA GLN A 101 13.20 0.64 21.42
C GLN A 101 14.58 0.72 20.80
N LEU A 102 15.57 0.11 21.46
CA LEU A 102 16.80 -0.26 20.81
C LEU A 102 16.42 -1.19 19.65
N PHE A 103 16.69 -0.75 18.42
CA PHE A 103 16.68 -1.67 17.30
C PHE A 103 17.61 -2.81 17.67
N ALA A 104 17.11 -4.06 17.61
CA ALA A 104 18.00 -5.20 17.56
C ALA A 104 19.03 -4.95 16.43
N SER A 105 20.16 -5.66 16.44
CA SER A 105 21.20 -5.59 15.40
C SER A 105 20.70 -6.10 14.03
N LEU A 106 19.63 -5.50 13.52
CA LEU A 106 19.02 -5.74 12.25
C LEU A 106 19.85 -5.05 11.19
N PRO A 107 20.02 -5.68 10.01
CA PRO A 107 20.69 -5.03 8.90
C PRO A 107 19.89 -3.80 8.48
N SER A 108 20.56 -2.63 8.41
CA SER A 108 20.03 -1.48 7.69
C SER A 108 20.00 -1.80 6.20
N VAL A 109 18.87 -1.56 5.54
CA VAL A 109 18.66 -1.96 4.14
C VAL A 109 18.33 -0.73 3.30
N SER A 110 19.21 -0.40 2.35
CA SER A 110 18.92 0.64 1.36
C SER A 110 18.03 0.11 0.24
N ALA A 111 17.14 0.96 -0.29
CA ALA A 111 16.33 0.66 -1.46
C ALA A 111 17.12 0.33 -2.73
N THR A 112 18.38 0.72 -2.80
CA THR A 112 19.31 0.36 -3.88
C THR A 112 19.85 -1.06 -3.78
N ASN A 113 19.67 -1.75 -2.65
CA ASN A 113 20.11 -3.12 -2.48
C ASN A 113 19.22 -4.05 -3.34
N ALA A 114 19.86 -4.82 -4.23
CA ALA A 114 19.20 -5.78 -5.09
C ALA A 114 19.04 -7.18 -4.43
N ASN A 115 19.82 -7.48 -3.40
CA ASN A 115 19.74 -8.73 -2.64
C ASN A 115 18.72 -8.60 -1.50
N THR A 116 17.45 -8.39 -1.86
CA THR A 116 16.35 -8.26 -0.91
C THR A 116 15.14 -9.06 -1.38
N PRO A 117 14.23 -9.43 -0.46
CA PRO A 117 12.88 -9.83 -0.85
C PRO A 117 12.16 -8.71 -1.64
N SER A 118 10.94 -9.00 -2.08
CA SER A 118 10.15 -8.03 -2.83
C SER A 118 9.78 -6.79 -2.00
N LYS A 119 9.86 -5.61 -2.64
CA LYS A 119 9.65 -4.27 -2.06
C LYS A 119 8.30 -3.69 -2.49
N SER A 120 7.21 -4.35 -2.13
CA SER A 120 5.88 -4.06 -2.69
C SER A 120 5.21 -2.84 -2.08
N PHE A 121 5.20 -2.73 -0.76
CA PHE A 121 4.55 -1.63 -0.03
C PHE A 121 5.28 -1.30 1.28
N ILE A 122 5.09 -0.09 1.77
CA ILE A 122 5.54 0.34 3.10
C ILE A 122 4.35 0.53 4.04
N ASP A 123 4.61 0.57 5.34
CA ASP A 123 3.65 1.01 6.34
C ASP A 123 4.21 2.15 7.19
N ILE A 124 3.35 3.09 7.57
CA ILE A 124 3.74 4.37 8.18
C ILE A 124 2.78 4.80 9.29
N SER A 125 3.31 5.51 10.28
CA SER A 125 2.55 6.11 11.39
C SER A 125 2.97 7.56 11.65
N SER A 126 2.63 8.13 12.82
CA SER A 126 3.20 9.41 13.26
C SER A 126 4.71 9.37 13.47
N HIS A 127 5.32 8.19 13.67
CA HIS A 127 6.77 8.07 13.79
C HIS A 127 7.51 8.49 12.51
N ASN A 128 6.87 8.40 11.34
CA ASN A 128 7.44 8.85 10.07
C ASN A 128 7.13 10.33 9.76
N GLY A 129 6.30 10.98 10.58
CA GLY A 129 5.85 12.35 10.36
C GLY A 129 5.15 12.55 9.00
N ASN A 130 5.28 13.75 8.46
CA ASN A 130 4.71 14.08 7.16
C ASN A 130 5.61 13.61 6.01
N ILE A 131 5.04 12.90 5.03
CA ILE A 131 5.73 12.45 3.82
C ILE A 131 5.15 13.18 2.61
N SER A 132 6.01 13.82 1.82
CA SER A 132 5.60 14.60 0.65
C SER A 132 5.21 13.71 -0.54
N VAL A 133 4.44 14.26 -1.48
CA VAL A 133 4.12 13.59 -2.77
C VAL A 133 5.39 13.18 -3.51
N ALA A 134 6.40 14.06 -3.56
CA ALA A 134 7.68 13.79 -4.22
C ALA A 134 8.43 12.62 -3.58
N ASN A 135 8.39 12.49 -2.25
CA ASN A 135 8.99 11.36 -1.54
C ASN A 135 8.27 10.05 -1.88
N PHE A 136 6.94 10.04 -1.91
CA PHE A 136 6.20 8.85 -2.36
C PHE A 136 6.48 8.50 -3.82
N GLN A 137 6.55 9.48 -4.72
CA GLN A 137 6.94 9.26 -6.12
C GLN A 137 8.36 8.68 -6.23
N LYS A 138 9.29 9.14 -5.39
CA LYS A 138 10.65 8.59 -5.30
C LYS A 138 10.65 7.15 -4.79
N MET A 139 9.92 6.84 -3.72
CA MET A 139 9.76 5.46 -3.23
C MET A 139 9.19 4.54 -4.33
N LYS A 140 8.24 5.05 -5.12
CA LYS A 140 7.66 4.35 -6.26
C LYS A 140 8.67 4.02 -7.36
N SER A 141 9.68 4.87 -7.57
CA SER A 141 10.77 4.56 -8.50
C SER A 141 11.62 3.37 -8.05
N TYR A 142 11.59 3.01 -6.76
CA TYR A 142 12.24 1.80 -6.20
C TYR A 142 11.31 0.57 -6.16
N GLY A 143 10.12 0.65 -6.76
CA GLY A 143 9.17 -0.48 -6.86
C GLY A 143 8.08 -0.50 -5.79
N VAL A 144 8.11 0.41 -4.81
CA VAL A 144 7.08 0.52 -3.77
C VAL A 144 5.85 1.20 -4.33
N THR A 145 4.75 0.47 -4.47
CA THR A 145 3.54 1.01 -5.11
C THR A 145 2.30 1.02 -4.20
N GLY A 146 2.49 0.65 -2.94
CA GLY A 146 1.46 0.69 -1.90
C GLY A 146 1.96 1.33 -0.61
N VAL A 147 1.02 1.82 0.20
CA VAL A 147 1.27 2.28 1.56
C VAL A 147 0.10 1.91 2.49
N VAL A 148 0.40 1.42 3.70
CA VAL A 148 -0.58 1.21 4.78
C VAL A 148 -0.36 2.30 5.84
N VAL A 149 -1.38 3.10 6.13
CA VAL A 149 -1.28 4.26 7.05
C VAL A 149 -1.95 3.94 8.38
N LYS A 150 -1.25 4.15 9.51
CA LYS A 150 -1.88 4.07 10.84
C LYS A 150 -2.97 5.12 10.93
N LEU A 151 -4.20 4.73 11.27
CA LEU A 151 -5.23 5.72 11.55
C LEU A 151 -5.47 5.87 13.04
N THR A 152 -5.52 4.75 13.75
CA THR A 152 -6.05 4.69 15.11
C THR A 152 -5.34 3.65 15.96
N GLU A 153 -5.42 3.82 17.27
CA GLU A 153 -4.94 2.86 18.26
C GLU A 153 -5.91 2.87 19.45
N ALA A 154 -6.29 1.68 19.92
CA ALA A 154 -7.33 1.47 20.92
C ALA A 154 -8.62 2.27 20.56
N THR A 155 -9.20 3.00 21.51
CA THR A 155 -10.38 3.85 21.25
C THR A 155 -10.10 5.34 21.45
N SER A 156 -8.83 5.71 21.57
CA SER A 156 -8.42 7.04 22.05
C SER A 156 -7.48 7.78 21.09
N TYR A 157 -6.59 7.07 20.40
CA TYR A 157 -5.56 7.71 19.58
C TYR A 157 -5.95 7.78 18.11
N ILE A 158 -5.71 8.94 17.48
CA ILE A 158 -5.75 9.14 16.03
C ILE A 158 -4.39 9.67 15.58
N ASN A 159 -3.86 9.09 14.49
CA ASN A 159 -2.62 9.56 13.89
C ASN A 159 -2.78 11.01 13.35
N PRO A 160 -2.03 11.99 13.90
CA PRO A 160 -2.15 13.40 13.51
C PRO A 160 -1.71 13.67 12.07
N TYR A 161 -0.89 12.79 11.47
CA TYR A 161 -0.42 12.92 10.09
C TYR A 161 -1.26 12.13 9.08
N ALA A 162 -2.26 11.35 9.53
CA ALA A 162 -3.00 10.43 8.66
C ALA A 162 -3.60 11.12 7.42
N GLN A 163 -4.22 12.28 7.58
CA GLN A 163 -4.85 12.98 6.46
C GLN A 163 -3.84 13.39 5.38
N SER A 164 -2.69 13.95 5.78
CA SER A 164 -1.67 14.39 4.82
C SER A 164 -0.95 13.18 4.19
N GLN A 165 -0.66 12.14 4.97
CA GLN A 165 -0.09 10.88 4.50
C GLN A 165 -0.98 10.23 3.43
N ILE A 166 -2.28 10.10 3.70
CA ILE A 166 -3.28 9.56 2.76
C ILE A 166 -3.33 10.41 1.49
N ASN A 167 -3.52 11.73 1.61
CA ASN A 167 -3.67 12.61 0.46
C ASN A 167 -2.42 12.61 -0.42
N ASN A 168 -1.23 12.69 0.18
CA ASN A 168 0.02 12.73 -0.56
C ASN A 168 0.32 11.39 -1.25
N ALA A 169 0.02 10.26 -0.60
CA ALA A 169 0.18 8.94 -1.19
C ALA A 169 -0.77 8.73 -2.37
N MET A 170 -2.05 9.12 -2.24
CA MET A 170 -3.01 9.06 -3.34
C MET A 170 -2.57 9.95 -4.51
N ALA A 171 -2.09 11.17 -4.24
CA ALA A 171 -1.58 12.08 -5.27
C ALA A 171 -0.32 11.53 -5.98
N ALA A 172 0.51 10.75 -5.28
CA ALA A 172 1.64 10.03 -5.87
C ALA A 172 1.21 8.76 -6.66
N GLY A 173 -0.08 8.40 -6.62
CA GLY A 173 -0.61 7.20 -7.25
C GLY A 173 -0.16 5.91 -6.56
N MET A 174 0.01 5.94 -5.24
CA MET A 174 0.17 4.75 -4.41
C MET A 174 -1.19 4.10 -4.14
N LYS A 175 -1.23 2.78 -3.95
CA LYS A 175 -2.39 2.12 -3.34
C LYS A 175 -2.41 2.43 -1.85
N VAL A 176 -3.47 3.06 -1.36
CA VAL A 176 -3.59 3.44 0.06
C VAL A 176 -4.47 2.44 0.80
N SER A 177 -3.93 1.93 1.90
CA SER A 177 -4.59 1.07 2.89
C SER A 177 -4.43 1.70 4.28
N ALA A 178 -5.12 1.15 5.27
CA ALA A 178 -5.09 1.67 6.64
C ALA A 178 -4.92 0.56 7.67
N TYR A 179 -4.31 0.88 8.81
CA TYR A 179 -4.25 -0.04 9.95
C TYR A 179 -4.67 0.60 11.27
N HIS A 180 -5.07 -0.29 12.18
CA HIS A 180 -5.49 -0.02 13.55
C HIS A 180 -4.66 -0.85 14.52
N TYR A 181 -3.94 -0.20 15.43
CA TYR A 181 -3.17 -0.88 16.48
C TYR A 181 -4.09 -1.28 17.64
N SER A 182 -4.27 -2.58 17.83
CA SER A 182 -5.32 -3.14 18.68
C SER A 182 -4.89 -3.42 20.11
N TRP A 183 -5.82 -3.20 21.04
CA TRP A 183 -5.63 -3.39 22.49
C TRP A 183 -6.72 -4.30 23.11
N PHE A 184 -7.57 -4.90 22.28
CA PHE A 184 -8.70 -5.68 22.76
C PHE A 184 -8.28 -7.04 23.36
N THR A 185 -8.97 -7.45 24.42
CA THR A 185 -8.88 -8.79 25.03
C THR A 185 -10.22 -9.53 25.01
N SER A 186 -11.26 -8.89 24.46
CA SER A 186 -12.62 -9.43 24.32
C SER A 186 -13.28 -9.00 23.01
N ASP A 187 -14.29 -9.75 22.56
CA ASP A 187 -15.12 -9.40 21.40
C ASP A 187 -15.76 -8.01 21.52
N ALA A 188 -16.19 -7.61 22.73
CA ALA A 188 -16.82 -6.31 22.95
C ALA A 188 -15.83 -5.15 22.71
N GLN A 189 -14.59 -5.28 23.20
CA GLN A 189 -13.53 -4.31 22.94
C GLN A 189 -13.13 -4.31 21.46
N ALA A 190 -13.03 -5.48 20.84
CA ALA A 190 -12.74 -5.60 19.42
C ALA A 190 -13.80 -4.89 18.55
N VAL A 191 -15.07 -5.02 18.90
CA VAL A 191 -16.18 -4.27 18.25
C VAL A 191 -16.06 -2.77 18.49
N ALA A 192 -15.70 -2.32 19.69
CA ALA A 192 -15.51 -0.91 20.01
C ALA A 192 -14.37 -0.28 19.20
N GLU A 193 -13.22 -0.96 19.13
CA GLU A 193 -12.07 -0.54 18.34
C GLU A 193 -12.37 -0.53 16.83
N ALA A 194 -13.08 -1.53 16.31
CA ALA A 194 -13.53 -1.56 14.92
C ALA A 194 -14.46 -0.37 14.58
N ASN A 195 -15.36 0.01 15.50
CA ASN A 195 -16.21 1.20 15.32
C ASN A 195 -15.35 2.47 15.21
N TYR A 196 -14.38 2.61 16.10
CA TYR A 196 -13.49 3.76 16.15
C TYR A 196 -12.65 3.87 14.86
N PHE A 197 -12.08 2.75 14.42
CA PHE A 197 -11.30 2.68 13.19
C PHE A 197 -12.12 2.99 11.93
N ALA A 198 -13.33 2.42 11.81
CA ALA A 198 -14.23 2.72 10.69
C ALA A 198 -14.66 4.19 10.66
N ALA A 199 -14.92 4.79 11.82
CA ALA A 199 -15.24 6.22 11.91
C ALA A 199 -14.07 7.09 11.45
N ALA A 200 -12.83 6.75 11.83
CA ALA A 200 -11.63 7.44 11.35
C ALA A 200 -11.41 7.26 9.84
N ALA A 201 -11.56 6.04 9.31
CA ALA A 201 -11.45 5.77 7.88
C ALA A 201 -12.44 6.58 7.06
N LYS A 202 -13.70 6.67 7.52
CA LYS A 202 -14.73 7.53 6.91
C LYS A 202 -14.35 9.00 6.99
N LYS A 203 -13.88 9.49 8.15
CA LYS A 203 -13.44 10.88 8.36
C LYS A 203 -12.31 11.27 7.40
N PHE A 204 -11.36 10.36 7.16
CA PHE A 204 -10.22 10.60 6.26
C PHE A 204 -10.52 10.31 4.78
N GLY A 205 -11.76 9.95 4.44
CA GLY A 205 -12.20 9.78 3.05
C GLY A 205 -11.79 8.47 2.38
N LEU A 206 -11.44 7.44 3.17
CA LEU A 206 -11.15 6.11 2.61
C LEU A 206 -12.43 5.44 2.09
N SER A 207 -12.36 4.94 0.85
CA SER A 207 -13.46 4.20 0.23
C SER A 207 -13.77 2.90 0.99
N SER A 208 -14.98 2.36 0.84
CA SER A 208 -15.37 1.05 1.38
C SER A 208 -14.53 -0.13 0.87
N GLY A 209 -13.84 0.04 -0.27
CA GLY A 209 -12.92 -0.94 -0.84
C GLY A 209 -11.49 -0.88 -0.29
N ALA A 210 -11.18 0.12 0.55
CA ALA A 210 -9.86 0.23 1.17
C ALA A 210 -9.56 -1.00 2.03
N VAL A 211 -8.29 -1.43 2.05
CA VAL A 211 -7.85 -2.50 2.95
C VAL A 211 -7.76 -1.94 4.36
N MET A 212 -8.42 -2.63 5.29
CA MET A 212 -8.46 -2.28 6.72
C MET A 212 -7.71 -3.36 7.50
N VAL A 213 -6.60 -3.00 8.12
CA VAL A 213 -5.73 -3.95 8.82
C VAL A 213 -5.96 -3.86 10.33
N ASN A 214 -6.26 -4.99 10.96
CA ASN A 214 -6.11 -5.17 12.39
C ASN A 214 -4.64 -5.49 12.70
N ASP A 215 -3.96 -4.63 13.44
CA ASP A 215 -2.59 -4.83 13.91
C ASP A 215 -2.64 -5.31 15.37
N ILE A 216 -2.39 -6.61 15.56
CA ILE A 216 -2.50 -7.29 16.86
C ILE A 216 -1.13 -7.77 17.32
N GLU A 217 -0.45 -6.91 18.07
CA GLU A 217 0.91 -7.18 18.55
C GLU A 217 1.20 -6.57 19.94
N GLU A 218 0.21 -5.98 20.61
CA GLU A 218 0.40 -5.31 21.89
C GLU A 218 0.90 -6.28 22.99
N PRO A 219 2.08 -6.04 23.59
CA PRO A 219 2.59 -6.91 24.64
C PRO A 219 1.66 -7.03 25.86
N GLN A 220 0.95 -5.98 26.23
CA GLN A 220 0.09 -5.98 27.43
C GLN A 220 -1.17 -6.84 27.31
N ILE A 221 -1.58 -7.21 26.09
CA ILE A 221 -2.73 -8.11 25.86
C ILE A 221 -2.29 -9.58 25.73
N LEU A 222 -1.00 -9.88 25.81
CA LEU A 222 -0.47 -11.23 25.68
C LEU A 222 -1.11 -12.16 26.73
N GLY A 223 -1.61 -13.31 26.29
CA GLY A 223 -2.28 -14.28 27.17
C GLY A 223 -3.66 -13.86 27.68
N LYS A 224 -4.13 -12.65 27.33
CA LYS A 224 -5.42 -12.12 27.79
C LYS A 224 -6.48 -12.24 26.71
N GLY A 225 -7.27 -13.30 26.78
CA GLY A 225 -8.43 -13.54 25.92
C GLY A 225 -8.14 -14.41 24.70
N ASN A 226 -9.20 -14.68 23.92
CA ASN A 226 -9.09 -15.46 22.70
C ASN A 226 -8.86 -14.52 21.51
N HIS A 227 -7.59 -14.25 21.21
CA HIS A 227 -7.19 -13.31 20.16
C HIS A 227 -7.62 -13.73 18.75
N THR A 228 -7.88 -15.01 18.53
CA THR A 228 -8.50 -15.48 17.27
C THR A 228 -9.94 -15.00 17.17
N ASN A 229 -10.76 -15.23 18.21
CA ASN A 229 -12.16 -14.82 18.24
C ASN A 229 -12.29 -13.30 18.24
N ASN A 230 -11.51 -12.61 19.07
CA ASN A 230 -11.53 -11.16 19.16
C ASN A 230 -11.20 -10.52 17.80
N SER A 231 -10.16 -11.03 17.10
CA SER A 231 -9.81 -10.57 15.75
C SER A 231 -10.93 -10.80 14.73
N ARG A 232 -11.66 -11.91 14.84
CA ARG A 232 -12.85 -12.19 14.02
C ARG A 232 -14.00 -11.25 14.34
N ALA A 233 -14.21 -10.89 15.61
CA ALA A 233 -15.22 -9.92 16.01
C ALA A 233 -14.92 -8.53 15.43
N PHE A 234 -13.66 -8.09 15.49
CA PHE A 234 -13.19 -6.87 14.83
C PHE A 234 -13.46 -6.89 13.32
N GLU A 235 -13.04 -7.96 12.62
CA GLU A 235 -13.26 -8.14 11.19
C GLU A 235 -14.74 -8.11 10.82
N ASN A 236 -15.56 -8.89 11.51
CA ASN A 236 -16.99 -8.96 11.27
C ASN A 236 -17.66 -7.59 11.47
N ARG A 237 -17.20 -6.82 12.46
CA ARG A 237 -17.72 -5.48 12.71
C ARG A 237 -17.37 -4.51 11.59
N LEU A 238 -16.13 -4.50 11.10
CA LEU A 238 -15.74 -3.68 9.95
C LEU A 238 -16.55 -4.03 8.70
N LYS A 239 -16.76 -5.32 8.43
CA LYS A 239 -17.60 -5.79 7.31
C LYS A 239 -19.03 -5.27 7.44
N ALA A 240 -19.62 -5.35 8.64
CA ALA A 240 -20.95 -4.82 8.91
C ALA A 240 -21.05 -3.29 8.74
N LEU A 241 -19.95 -2.58 8.93
CA LEU A 241 -19.84 -1.12 8.71
C LEU A 241 -19.52 -0.75 7.25
N GLY A 242 -19.43 -1.72 6.34
CA GLY A 242 -19.21 -1.51 4.91
C GLY A 242 -17.75 -1.60 4.47
N TYR A 243 -16.82 -1.93 5.36
CA TYR A 243 -15.41 -2.16 5.01
C TYR A 243 -15.14 -3.66 4.89
N GLY A 244 -15.33 -4.20 3.69
CA GLY A 244 -15.30 -5.64 3.44
C GLY A 244 -13.90 -6.26 3.37
N ASN A 245 -12.87 -5.45 3.12
CA ASN A 245 -11.52 -5.90 2.82
C ASN A 245 -10.60 -5.83 4.05
N VAL A 246 -10.81 -6.77 4.99
CA VAL A 246 -10.07 -6.80 6.25
C VAL A 246 -8.86 -7.73 6.16
N ARG A 247 -7.72 -7.32 6.74
CA ARG A 247 -6.50 -8.11 6.89
C ARG A 247 -6.00 -8.04 8.33
N HIS A 248 -5.11 -8.94 8.70
CA HIS A 248 -4.54 -9.02 10.04
C HIS A 248 -3.02 -8.96 9.96
N TYR A 249 -2.42 -7.90 10.51
CA TYR A 249 -1.00 -7.87 10.78
C TYR A 249 -0.74 -8.67 12.06
N ILE A 250 0.16 -9.65 11.99
CA ILE A 250 0.45 -10.56 13.10
C ILE A 250 1.95 -10.91 13.10
N GLY A 251 2.64 -10.73 14.23
CA GLY A 251 4.01 -11.22 14.39
C GLY A 251 4.08 -12.74 14.32
N LEU A 252 5.10 -13.30 13.66
CA LEU A 252 5.23 -14.75 13.43
C LEU A 252 5.12 -15.57 14.73
N ASN A 253 5.67 -15.07 15.85
CA ASN A 253 5.58 -15.73 17.15
C ASN A 253 4.13 -15.99 17.59
N TRP A 254 3.22 -15.05 17.38
CA TRP A 254 1.81 -15.22 17.76
C TRP A 254 1.14 -16.35 16.96
N LEU A 255 1.61 -16.61 15.74
CA LEU A 255 1.13 -17.71 14.90
C LEU A 255 1.76 -19.05 15.33
N THR A 256 3.07 -19.09 15.55
CA THR A 256 3.80 -20.34 15.84
C THR A 256 3.54 -20.87 17.25
N THR A 257 3.22 -19.98 18.20
CA THR A 257 2.85 -20.36 19.58
C THR A 257 1.36 -20.60 19.76
N GLY A 258 0.56 -20.52 18.69
CA GLY A 258 -0.88 -20.79 18.73
C GLY A 258 -1.73 -19.71 19.42
N ARG A 259 -1.17 -18.53 19.69
CA ARG A 259 -1.91 -17.38 20.26
C ARG A 259 -2.98 -16.87 19.30
N ILE A 260 -2.72 -16.96 18.00
CA ILE A 260 -3.72 -16.77 16.95
C ILE A 260 -3.71 -17.96 16.00
N ASN A 261 -4.90 -18.51 15.73
CA ASN A 261 -5.08 -19.60 14.78
C ASN A 261 -5.18 -19.05 13.34
N ALA A 262 -4.10 -19.20 12.58
CA ALA A 262 -4.02 -18.71 11.20
C ALA A 262 -5.10 -19.28 10.27
N ALA A 263 -5.45 -20.56 10.42
CA ALA A 263 -6.44 -21.22 9.58
C ALA A 263 -7.85 -20.63 9.77
N THR A 264 -8.18 -20.23 11.00
CA THR A 264 -9.46 -19.61 11.35
C THR A 264 -9.58 -18.17 10.81
N ILE A 265 -8.48 -17.42 10.86
CA ILE A 265 -8.39 -16.08 10.24
C ILE A 265 -8.37 -16.20 8.70
N GLY A 266 -7.80 -17.29 8.19
CA GLY A 266 -7.50 -17.52 6.78
C GLY A 266 -6.10 -17.01 6.45
N ASN A 267 -5.18 -17.90 6.09
CA ASN A 267 -3.76 -17.56 5.89
C ASN A 267 -3.54 -16.38 4.95
N LYS A 268 -4.29 -16.31 3.84
CA LYS A 268 -4.18 -15.21 2.86
C LYS A 268 -4.72 -13.87 3.35
N ASN A 269 -5.39 -13.83 4.49
CA ASN A 269 -5.78 -12.58 5.16
C ASN A 269 -4.70 -12.06 6.12
N ILE A 270 -3.61 -12.81 6.32
CA ILE A 270 -2.55 -12.45 7.25
C ILE A 270 -1.42 -11.72 6.51
N TRP A 271 -0.99 -10.63 7.10
CA TRP A 271 0.27 -9.94 6.83
C TRP A 271 1.20 -10.28 7.98
N VAL A 272 2.14 -11.19 7.76
CA VAL A 272 3.00 -11.69 8.85
C VAL A 272 4.24 -10.80 9.01
N ALA A 273 4.75 -10.64 10.23
CA ALA A 273 6.01 -9.95 10.50
C ALA A 273 7.07 -10.87 11.10
N ALA A 274 8.24 -10.90 10.44
CA ALA A 274 9.45 -11.61 10.86
C ALA A 274 10.64 -11.09 10.04
N TYR A 275 11.74 -10.71 10.68
CA TYR A 275 12.84 -10.01 10.03
C TYR A 275 14.10 -10.88 9.99
N PRO A 276 14.57 -11.29 8.80
CA PRO A 276 15.76 -12.12 8.71
C PRO A 276 17.01 -11.31 9.03
N TYR A 277 17.95 -11.89 9.78
CA TYR A 277 19.27 -11.29 10.00
C TYR A 277 20.12 -11.27 8.72
N ASN A 278 19.96 -12.30 7.89
CA ASN A 278 20.68 -12.44 6.62
C ASN A 278 19.74 -12.20 5.44
N LEU A 279 20.04 -11.19 4.63
CA LEU A 279 19.21 -10.85 3.47
C LEU A 279 19.49 -11.79 2.30
N SER A 280 18.42 -12.13 1.59
CA SER A 280 18.45 -12.82 0.29
C SER A 280 17.35 -12.28 -0.62
N THR A 281 17.33 -12.70 -1.88
CA THR A 281 16.22 -12.41 -2.81
C THR A 281 14.98 -13.28 -2.56
N THR A 282 15.02 -14.21 -1.60
CA THR A 282 13.94 -15.15 -1.33
C THR A 282 12.78 -14.47 -0.59
N ASN A 283 11.57 -14.69 -1.08
CA ASN A 283 10.33 -14.33 -0.39
C ASN A 283 9.90 -15.48 0.52
N PHE A 284 9.95 -15.29 1.84
CA PHE A 284 9.50 -16.28 2.83
C PHE A 284 8.02 -16.10 3.20
N TYR A 285 7.48 -17.10 3.90
CA TYR A 285 6.12 -17.09 4.44
C TYR A 285 5.02 -16.85 3.39
N THR A 286 5.23 -17.36 2.18
CA THR A 286 4.34 -17.18 1.02
C THR A 286 2.99 -17.87 1.17
N GLN A 287 2.78 -18.69 2.19
CA GLN A 287 1.46 -19.19 2.58
C GLN A 287 0.52 -18.07 3.05
N TYR A 288 1.05 -16.96 3.55
CA TYR A 288 0.26 -15.80 3.96
C TYR A 288 -0.02 -14.82 2.81
N GLY A 289 -0.71 -13.72 3.11
CA GLY A 289 -1.09 -12.70 2.14
C GLY A 289 0.00 -11.68 1.85
N ALA A 290 0.81 -11.36 2.85
CA ALA A 290 1.94 -10.44 2.78
C ALA A 290 2.96 -10.75 3.90
N TRP A 291 4.16 -10.20 3.78
CA TRP A 291 5.24 -10.37 4.75
C TRP A 291 6.00 -9.06 4.98
N GLN A 292 6.02 -8.55 6.22
CA GLN A 292 6.94 -7.50 6.65
C GLN A 292 8.29 -8.12 7.00
N TRP A 293 9.31 -7.81 6.19
CA TRP A 293 10.62 -8.45 6.29
C TRP A 293 11.71 -7.52 6.82
N SER A 294 11.46 -6.21 6.96
CA SER A 294 12.39 -5.31 7.64
C SER A 294 11.68 -4.08 8.19
N SER A 295 12.20 -3.59 9.31
CA SER A 295 11.85 -2.30 9.95
C SER A 295 12.98 -1.27 9.88
N GLN A 296 14.03 -1.57 9.12
CA GLN A 296 15.24 -0.76 8.96
C GLN A 296 15.50 -0.43 7.49
N PHE A 297 14.44 -0.24 6.71
CA PHE A 297 14.54 0.07 5.30
C PHE A 297 14.67 1.58 5.06
N SER A 298 15.56 2.00 4.18
CA SER A 298 15.82 3.41 3.89
C SER A 298 15.82 3.69 2.39
N PHE A 299 15.44 4.91 2.02
CA PHE A 299 15.51 5.38 0.64
C PHE A 299 16.55 6.50 0.54
N PRO A 300 17.48 6.46 -0.44
CA PRO A 300 18.45 7.53 -0.62
C PRO A 300 17.76 8.90 -0.69
N GLY A 301 18.18 9.85 0.14
CA GLY A 301 17.64 11.21 0.18
C GLY A 301 16.19 11.34 0.68
N ILE A 302 15.68 10.35 1.43
CA ILE A 302 14.47 10.48 2.25
C ILE A 302 14.87 10.16 3.69
N SER A 303 14.57 11.06 4.63
CA SER A 303 14.91 10.85 6.04
C SER A 303 14.03 9.79 6.68
N GLY A 304 14.59 9.05 7.62
CA GLY A 304 13.91 8.04 8.42
C GLY A 304 13.98 6.63 7.86
N ASN A 305 13.67 5.68 8.74
CA ASN A 305 13.52 4.27 8.40
C ASN A 305 12.04 3.97 8.14
N PHE A 306 11.81 2.97 7.30
CA PHE A 306 10.51 2.50 6.89
C PHE A 306 10.43 1.00 7.12
N ASP A 307 9.21 0.56 7.42
CA ASP A 307 8.87 -0.84 7.33
C ASP A 307 8.61 -1.19 5.87
N ILE A 308 9.14 -2.34 5.42
CA ILE A 308 9.07 -2.77 4.02
C ILE A 308 8.52 -4.19 3.90
N ASN A 309 7.67 -4.37 2.90
CA ASN A 309 6.81 -5.53 2.81
C ASN A 309 6.76 -6.15 1.42
N ALA A 310 6.67 -7.48 1.39
CA ALA A 310 6.31 -8.27 0.23
C ALA A 310 4.78 -8.47 0.18
N ASP A 311 4.16 -8.25 -0.98
CA ASP A 311 2.73 -8.50 -1.21
C ASP A 311 2.52 -9.71 -2.11
N TYR A 312 1.94 -10.79 -1.57
CA TYR A 312 1.72 -12.04 -2.30
C TYR A 312 0.32 -12.17 -2.89
N THR A 313 -0.56 -11.20 -2.61
CA THR A 313 -1.98 -11.25 -3.02
C THR A 313 -2.39 -10.03 -3.84
N SER A 314 -1.47 -9.10 -4.09
CA SER A 314 -1.75 -7.79 -4.68
C SER A 314 -2.80 -7.00 -3.89
N THR A 315 -2.89 -7.28 -2.59
CA THR A 315 -3.86 -6.65 -1.69
C THR A 315 -3.42 -5.22 -1.35
N PHE A 316 -2.15 -4.99 -1.10
CA PHE A 316 -1.60 -3.76 -0.54
C PHE A 316 -0.88 -2.88 -1.55
N SER A 317 -0.38 -3.45 -2.66
CA SER A 317 0.34 -2.70 -3.69
C SER A 317 -0.43 -2.64 -5.01
N ASN A 318 -0.10 -1.63 -5.84
CA ASN A 318 -0.48 -1.65 -7.25
C ASN A 318 0.43 -2.65 -7.99
N PRO A 319 0.07 -3.07 -9.22
CA PRO A 319 1.02 -3.77 -10.08
C PRO A 319 2.26 -2.91 -10.28
N ALA A 320 3.45 -3.52 -10.22
CA ALA A 320 4.72 -2.81 -10.39
C ALA A 320 4.70 -1.93 -11.66
N THR A 321 5.14 -0.68 -11.57
CA THR A 321 5.16 0.28 -12.71
C THR A 321 6.25 -0.01 -13.73
N THR A 322 7.18 -0.92 -13.43
CA THR A 322 8.11 -1.45 -14.41
C THR A 322 7.47 -2.69 -15.02
N PRO A 323 6.98 -2.62 -16.28
CA PRO A 323 6.48 -3.81 -16.94
C PRO A 323 7.59 -4.88 -17.01
N PRO A 324 7.26 -6.17 -16.93
CA PRO A 324 8.21 -7.25 -17.24
C PRO A 324 8.97 -7.00 -18.55
N ALA A 325 10.16 -7.57 -18.71
CA ALA A 325 10.94 -7.43 -19.94
C ALA A 325 10.09 -7.74 -21.19
N ASN A 326 10.25 -6.90 -22.23
CA ASN A 326 9.48 -6.97 -23.47
C ASN A 326 7.96 -6.86 -23.26
N SER A 327 7.52 -6.01 -22.34
CA SER A 327 6.13 -5.66 -22.17
C SER A 327 5.94 -4.17 -21.88
N ILE A 328 4.72 -3.69 -22.08
CA ILE A 328 4.29 -2.32 -21.91
C ILE A 328 3.03 -2.35 -21.05
N GLN A 329 2.88 -1.40 -20.14
CA GLN A 329 1.71 -1.36 -19.25
C GLN A 329 0.51 -0.73 -19.95
N MET A 330 -0.64 -1.40 -19.90
CA MET A 330 -1.89 -0.82 -20.37
C MET A 330 -2.61 -0.14 -19.21
N TYR A 331 -2.67 1.19 -19.25
CA TYR A 331 -3.43 1.99 -18.32
C TYR A 331 -4.92 1.81 -18.58
N ARG A 332 -5.69 1.49 -17.53
CA ARG A 332 -7.15 1.41 -17.54
C ARG A 332 -7.73 2.69 -16.95
N LEU A 333 -8.64 3.33 -17.68
CA LEU A 333 -9.35 4.51 -17.22
C LEU A 333 -10.86 4.27 -17.35
N TYR A 334 -11.63 4.82 -16.43
CA TYR A 334 -13.09 4.76 -16.44
C TYR A 334 -13.67 6.17 -16.58
N ASN A 335 -14.60 6.35 -17.51
CA ASN A 335 -15.36 7.58 -17.67
C ASN A 335 -16.67 7.48 -16.87
N PRO A 336 -16.81 8.22 -15.76
CA PRO A 336 -18.03 8.18 -14.95
C PRO A 336 -19.28 8.73 -15.67
N ASN A 337 -19.10 9.51 -16.74
CA ASN A 337 -20.21 10.12 -17.47
C ASN A 337 -20.78 9.20 -18.57
N SER A 338 -19.93 8.40 -19.22
CA SER A 338 -20.35 7.49 -20.31
C SER A 338 -20.40 6.02 -19.91
N GLY A 339 -19.72 5.63 -18.83
CA GLY A 339 -19.51 4.23 -18.47
C GLY A 339 -18.38 3.55 -19.24
N GLU A 340 -17.69 4.28 -20.12
CA GLU A 340 -16.62 3.74 -20.97
C GLU A 340 -15.37 3.40 -20.16
N HIS A 341 -14.75 2.27 -20.51
CA HIS A 341 -13.38 1.98 -20.13
C HIS A 341 -12.45 2.24 -21.30
N PHE A 342 -11.42 3.04 -21.07
CA PHE A 342 -10.39 3.36 -22.05
C PHE A 342 -9.06 2.73 -21.66
N TYR A 343 -8.38 2.19 -22.66
CA TYR A 343 -7.12 1.47 -22.49
C TYR A 343 -6.05 2.08 -23.37
N THR A 344 -4.91 2.40 -22.76
CA THR A 344 -3.78 3.01 -23.48
C THR A 344 -2.44 2.66 -22.88
N GLN A 345 -1.43 2.54 -23.73
CA GLN A 345 -0.02 2.54 -23.31
C GLN A 345 0.56 3.96 -23.16
N ASN A 346 -0.14 4.98 -23.67
CA ASN A 346 0.36 6.34 -23.75
C ASN A 346 0.07 7.10 -22.44
N VAL A 347 1.14 7.47 -21.73
CA VAL A 347 1.06 8.22 -20.46
C VAL A 347 0.43 9.60 -20.66
N ALA A 348 0.71 10.29 -21.75
CA ALA A 348 0.16 11.61 -22.03
C ALA A 348 -1.36 11.54 -22.30
N GLU A 349 -1.80 10.52 -23.03
CA GLU A 349 -3.24 10.26 -23.28
C GLU A 349 -3.96 9.98 -21.95
N LYS A 350 -3.40 9.09 -21.11
CA LYS A 350 -3.91 8.84 -19.75
C LYS A 350 -4.01 10.14 -18.95
N ASN A 351 -2.94 10.93 -18.88
CA ASN A 351 -2.91 12.16 -18.10
C ASN A 351 -3.92 13.20 -18.60
N ASN A 352 -4.11 13.31 -19.92
CA ASN A 352 -5.10 14.19 -20.53
C ASN A 352 -6.54 13.77 -20.21
N LEU A 353 -6.83 12.47 -20.19
CA LEU A 353 -8.16 11.96 -19.82
C LEU A 353 -8.43 12.17 -18.33
N VAL A 354 -7.44 11.94 -17.47
CA VAL A 354 -7.55 12.23 -16.04
C VAL A 354 -7.83 13.71 -15.79
N SER A 355 -7.16 14.63 -16.50
CA SER A 355 -7.44 16.06 -16.37
C SER A 355 -8.83 16.47 -16.86
N LYS A 356 -9.46 15.62 -17.69
CA LYS A 356 -10.86 15.76 -18.15
C LYS A 356 -11.87 15.04 -17.26
N GLY A 357 -11.46 14.57 -16.08
CA GLY A 357 -12.34 13.95 -15.08
C GLY A 357 -12.52 12.44 -15.22
N TRP A 358 -11.72 11.76 -16.03
CA TRP A 358 -11.71 10.30 -16.06
C TRP A 358 -11.01 9.74 -14.83
N ARG A 359 -11.52 8.64 -14.29
CA ARG A 359 -10.90 7.93 -13.16
C ARG A 359 -9.83 6.98 -13.67
N TYR A 360 -8.58 7.21 -13.29
CA TYR A 360 -7.52 6.23 -13.51
C TYR A 360 -7.71 5.05 -12.56
N GLU A 361 -7.79 3.84 -13.11
CA GLU A 361 -8.07 2.61 -12.36
C GLU A 361 -6.85 1.68 -12.21
N GLY A 362 -5.67 2.14 -12.63
CA GLY A 362 -4.44 1.38 -12.54
C GLY A 362 -4.01 0.73 -13.86
N ILE A 363 -3.17 -0.30 -13.75
CA ILE A 363 -2.72 -1.10 -14.89
C ILE A 363 -3.74 -2.22 -15.11
N GLY A 364 -4.39 -2.23 -16.28
CA GLY A 364 -5.34 -3.28 -16.66
C GLY A 364 -4.63 -4.60 -16.97
N TRP A 365 -3.49 -4.53 -17.67
CA TRP A 365 -2.61 -5.65 -17.97
C TRP A 365 -1.26 -5.16 -18.51
N ASN A 366 -0.29 -6.07 -18.68
CA ASN A 366 0.92 -5.80 -19.46
C ASN A 366 0.77 -6.41 -20.87
N GLY A 367 0.82 -5.59 -21.91
CA GLY A 367 0.85 -6.06 -23.30
C GLY A 367 2.30 -6.36 -23.73
N PRO A 368 2.58 -7.41 -24.51
CA PRO A 368 3.91 -7.59 -25.09
C PRO A 368 4.29 -6.43 -26.05
N THR A 369 5.59 -6.22 -26.24
CA THR A 369 6.12 -5.22 -27.20
C THR A 369 6.00 -5.65 -28.66
N SER A 370 5.70 -6.93 -28.91
CA SER A 370 5.49 -7.52 -30.25
C SER A 370 4.44 -8.64 -30.20
N GLY A 371 3.91 -9.04 -31.36
CA GLY A 371 2.90 -10.11 -31.46
C GLY A 371 1.80 -9.76 -32.44
N ASN A 372 0.58 -10.28 -32.20
CA ASN A 372 -0.57 -9.97 -33.05
C ASN A 372 -1.11 -8.57 -32.73
N PRO A 373 -1.33 -7.70 -33.72
CA PRO A 373 -1.74 -6.32 -33.47
C PRO A 373 -3.17 -6.24 -32.93
N VAL A 374 -3.37 -5.44 -31.88
CA VAL A 374 -4.70 -5.03 -31.42
C VAL A 374 -5.00 -3.65 -31.98
N TYR A 375 -6.03 -3.59 -32.84
CA TYR A 375 -6.48 -2.38 -33.52
C TYR A 375 -7.42 -1.59 -32.64
N ARG A 376 -7.26 -0.26 -32.61
CA ARG A 376 -8.18 0.67 -31.94
C ARG A 376 -9.02 1.43 -32.96
N LEU A 377 -10.31 1.52 -32.68
CA LEU A 377 -11.25 2.30 -33.46
C LEU A 377 -12.05 3.22 -32.55
N TYR A 378 -12.39 4.40 -33.06
CA TYR A 378 -13.21 5.39 -32.38
C TYR A 378 -14.53 5.60 -33.12
N ASN A 379 -15.64 5.57 -32.40
CA ASN A 379 -16.96 5.91 -32.93
C ASN A 379 -17.28 7.38 -32.63
N PRO A 380 -17.23 8.28 -33.63
CA PRO A 380 -17.52 9.70 -33.41
C PRO A 380 -18.97 10.00 -33.04
N ASN A 381 -19.91 9.10 -33.35
CA ASN A 381 -21.33 9.31 -33.07
C ASN A 381 -21.72 8.91 -31.64
N ALA A 382 -21.03 7.91 -31.07
CA ALA A 382 -21.27 7.44 -29.70
C ALA A 382 -20.26 8.02 -28.70
N GLY A 383 -19.07 8.42 -29.15
CA GLY A 383 -17.95 8.72 -28.29
C GLY A 383 -17.40 7.47 -27.59
N ASP A 384 -17.27 6.36 -28.32
CA ASP A 384 -16.90 5.04 -27.80
C ASP A 384 -15.67 4.49 -28.52
N HIS A 385 -14.82 3.73 -27.82
CA HIS A 385 -13.67 3.05 -28.40
C HIS A 385 -13.89 1.53 -28.49
N HIS A 386 -13.38 0.93 -29.57
CA HIS A 386 -13.39 -0.51 -29.78
C HIS A 386 -11.98 -1.03 -30.01
N TYR A 387 -11.69 -2.20 -29.46
CA TYR A 387 -10.39 -2.87 -29.57
C TYR A 387 -10.55 -4.29 -30.09
N THR A 388 -9.76 -4.66 -31.10
CA THR A 388 -9.90 -5.97 -31.75
C THR A 388 -8.60 -6.52 -32.32
N LEU A 389 -8.43 -7.85 -32.25
CA LEU A 389 -7.41 -8.59 -33.00
C LEU A 389 -7.82 -8.84 -34.47
N HIS A 390 -9.10 -8.74 -34.78
CA HIS A 390 -9.62 -9.18 -36.08
C HIS A 390 -9.60 -8.03 -37.08
N ALA A 391 -8.70 -8.11 -38.06
CA ALA A 391 -8.63 -7.14 -39.15
C ALA A 391 -9.99 -7.00 -39.88
N TYR A 392 -10.73 -8.09 -40.05
CA TYR A 392 -12.07 -8.10 -40.65
C TYR A 392 -13.10 -7.27 -39.85
N GLU A 393 -13.09 -7.37 -38.52
CA GLU A 393 -13.98 -6.57 -37.66
C GLU A 393 -13.63 -5.09 -37.77
N LYS A 394 -12.33 -4.76 -37.71
CA LYS A 394 -11.82 -3.40 -37.93
C LYS A 394 -12.26 -2.85 -39.29
N ASP A 395 -12.07 -3.59 -40.38
CA ASP A 395 -12.43 -3.13 -41.73
C ASP A 395 -13.94 -2.92 -41.90
N ASN A 396 -14.76 -3.75 -41.27
CA ASN A 396 -16.22 -3.57 -41.27
C ASN A 396 -16.69 -2.38 -40.44
N LEU A 397 -16.06 -2.10 -39.31
CA LEU A 397 -16.35 -0.92 -38.50
C LEU A 397 -15.96 0.37 -39.23
N ILE A 398 -14.84 0.38 -39.96
CA ILE A 398 -14.44 1.51 -40.83
C ILE A 398 -15.54 1.80 -41.85
N LYS A 399 -16.07 0.77 -42.54
CA LYS A 399 -17.19 0.93 -43.49
C LYS A 399 -18.46 1.50 -42.85
N LYS A 400 -18.64 1.27 -41.55
CA LYS A 400 -19.75 1.82 -40.74
C LYS A 400 -19.46 3.22 -40.17
N GLY A 401 -18.37 3.86 -40.59
CA GLY A 401 -18.02 5.23 -40.19
C GLY A 401 -17.19 5.35 -38.91
N TRP A 402 -16.66 4.24 -38.39
CA TRP A 402 -15.70 4.31 -37.28
C TRP A 402 -14.34 4.79 -37.80
N ARG A 403 -13.65 5.61 -37.00
CA ARG A 403 -12.30 6.08 -37.30
C ARG A 403 -11.29 5.05 -36.81
N TYR A 404 -10.49 4.50 -37.70
CA TYR A 404 -9.34 3.68 -37.32
C TYR A 404 -8.22 4.57 -36.76
N GLU A 405 -7.71 4.23 -35.58
CA GLU A 405 -6.69 5.01 -34.86
C GLU A 405 -5.33 4.32 -34.80
N GLY A 406 -5.16 3.21 -35.52
CA GLY A 406 -3.91 2.47 -35.58
C GLY A 406 -3.85 1.24 -34.68
N ILE A 407 -2.67 0.65 -34.60
CA ILE A 407 -2.32 -0.43 -33.67
C ILE A 407 -2.06 0.22 -32.31
N SER A 408 -2.81 -0.18 -31.29
CA SER A 408 -2.63 0.39 -29.94
C SER A 408 -1.65 -0.41 -29.09
N TRP A 409 -1.60 -1.74 -29.24
CA TRP A 409 -0.63 -2.63 -28.60
C TRP A 409 -0.63 -3.99 -29.31
N TYR A 410 0.15 -4.94 -28.80
CA TYR A 410 0.21 -6.30 -29.30
C TYR A 410 -0.33 -7.32 -28.30
N SER A 411 -0.81 -8.46 -28.82
CA SER A 411 -1.25 -9.62 -28.07
C SER A 411 -0.17 -10.70 -28.01
N GLY A 412 -0.08 -11.36 -26.87
CA GLY A 412 0.83 -12.47 -26.58
C GLY A 412 0.94 -12.73 -25.08
N GLY A 413 1.65 -13.78 -24.67
CA GLY A 413 1.69 -14.23 -23.27
C GLY A 413 0.62 -15.28 -22.95
N SER A 414 0.40 -15.55 -21.67
CA SER A 414 -0.49 -16.63 -21.19
C SER A 414 -1.81 -16.15 -20.60
N ASN A 415 -1.97 -14.85 -20.37
CA ASN A 415 -3.13 -14.31 -19.65
C ASN A 415 -4.27 -14.00 -20.64
N ALA A 416 -5.37 -14.75 -20.54
CA ALA A 416 -6.53 -14.60 -21.40
C ALA A 416 -7.37 -13.37 -21.02
N LEU A 417 -7.59 -12.47 -21.98
CA LEU A 417 -8.38 -11.26 -21.77
C LEU A 417 -9.78 -11.44 -22.34
N HIS A 418 -10.79 -11.19 -21.52
CA HIS A 418 -12.20 -11.43 -21.83
C HIS A 418 -12.87 -10.19 -22.43
N ARG A 419 -13.60 -10.35 -23.55
CA ARG A 419 -14.44 -9.30 -24.15
C ARG A 419 -15.89 -9.48 -23.72
N LEU A 420 -16.51 -8.39 -23.28
CA LEU A 420 -17.94 -8.34 -22.99
C LEU A 420 -18.58 -7.17 -23.74
N TYR A 421 -19.83 -7.35 -24.16
CA TYR A 421 -20.65 -6.33 -24.81
C TYR A 421 -21.89 -6.00 -23.99
N ASN A 422 -22.16 -4.71 -23.79
CA ASN A 422 -23.38 -4.21 -23.16
C ASN A 422 -24.39 -3.76 -24.24
N PRO A 423 -25.45 -4.54 -24.50
CA PRO A 423 -26.46 -4.18 -25.50
C PRO A 423 -27.29 -2.95 -25.13
N ASN A 424 -27.25 -2.52 -23.86
CA ASN A 424 -28.03 -1.39 -23.35
C ASN A 424 -27.22 -0.09 -23.26
N ALA A 425 -25.93 -0.13 -23.60
CA ALA A 425 -25.04 1.02 -23.52
C ALA A 425 -25.17 1.92 -24.76
N LYS A 426 -25.26 3.23 -24.54
CA LYS A 426 -25.14 4.25 -25.60
C LYS A 426 -23.68 4.49 -26.01
N ALA A 427 -22.77 4.40 -25.04
CA ALA A 427 -21.31 4.49 -25.15
C ALA A 427 -20.70 3.61 -24.06
N GLY A 428 -19.41 3.25 -24.16
CA GLY A 428 -18.81 2.27 -23.25
C GLY A 428 -19.38 0.87 -23.45
N SER A 429 -19.67 0.52 -24.71
CA SER A 429 -20.42 -0.69 -25.02
C SER A 429 -19.59 -1.96 -24.87
N HIS A 430 -18.26 -1.87 -24.81
CA HIS A 430 -17.37 -3.02 -24.64
C HIS A 430 -16.50 -2.91 -23.39
N HIS A 431 -16.28 -4.05 -22.74
CA HIS A 431 -15.40 -4.17 -21.57
C HIS A 431 -14.37 -5.27 -21.79
N TYR A 432 -13.14 -5.00 -21.35
CA TYR A 432 -11.99 -5.86 -21.56
C TYR A 432 -11.32 -6.13 -20.22
N THR A 433 -11.25 -7.40 -19.80
CA THR A 433 -10.75 -7.74 -18.47
C THR A 433 -10.04 -9.08 -18.37
N LEU A 434 -8.97 -9.11 -17.57
CA LEU A 434 -8.34 -10.35 -17.09
C LEU A 434 -9.10 -10.95 -15.89
N ASN A 435 -9.98 -10.18 -15.25
CA ASN A 435 -10.63 -10.57 -14.01
C ASN A 435 -11.90 -11.37 -14.30
N THR A 436 -11.83 -12.68 -14.07
CA THR A 436 -12.98 -13.60 -14.21
C THR A 436 -14.16 -13.22 -13.32
N ASN A 437 -13.93 -12.67 -12.13
CA ASN A 437 -15.01 -12.24 -11.24
C ASN A 437 -15.71 -10.99 -11.78
N GLU A 438 -14.96 -10.03 -12.33
CA GLU A 438 -15.52 -8.84 -12.99
C GLU A 438 -16.37 -9.25 -14.19
N LYS A 439 -15.85 -10.13 -15.07
CA LYS A 439 -16.62 -10.74 -16.17
C LYS A 439 -17.90 -11.40 -15.68
N ASN A 440 -17.81 -12.29 -14.70
CA ASN A 440 -18.96 -13.03 -14.18
C ASN A 440 -20.01 -12.09 -13.56
N ASN A 441 -19.58 -11.02 -12.90
CA ASN A 441 -20.46 -10.01 -12.34
C ASN A 441 -21.19 -9.23 -13.45
N LEU A 442 -20.47 -8.77 -14.48
CA LEU A 442 -21.06 -8.07 -15.62
C LEU A 442 -22.09 -8.94 -16.36
N VAL A 443 -21.80 -10.23 -16.57
CA VAL A 443 -22.74 -11.18 -17.17
C VAL A 443 -24.03 -11.30 -16.34
N LYS A 444 -23.92 -11.38 -15.01
CA LYS A 444 -25.09 -11.37 -14.12
C LYS A 444 -25.94 -10.10 -14.26
N HIS A 445 -25.33 -8.98 -14.65
CA HIS A 445 -25.97 -7.69 -14.88
C HIS A 445 -26.33 -7.45 -16.36
N GLY A 446 -26.44 -8.51 -17.16
CA GLY A 446 -26.99 -8.43 -18.52
C GLY A 446 -25.98 -8.13 -19.63
N TRP A 447 -24.68 -8.09 -19.33
CA TRP A 447 -23.65 -8.04 -20.36
C TRP A 447 -23.51 -9.38 -21.08
N LYS A 448 -23.23 -9.35 -22.38
CA LYS A 448 -22.96 -10.53 -23.19
C LYS A 448 -21.46 -10.82 -23.19
N TYR A 449 -21.07 -12.03 -22.78
CA TYR A 449 -19.70 -12.47 -22.93
C TYR A 449 -19.44 -12.88 -24.39
N GLU A 450 -18.46 -12.25 -25.04
CA GLU A 450 -18.15 -12.47 -26.45
C GLU A 450 -16.92 -13.36 -26.67
N GLY A 451 -16.34 -13.89 -25.58
CA GLY A 451 -15.21 -14.80 -25.65
C GLY A 451 -13.86 -14.14 -25.35
N LEU A 452 -12.81 -14.83 -25.80
CA LEU A 452 -11.43 -14.37 -25.71
C LEU A 452 -11.21 -13.20 -26.67
N ALA A 453 -10.80 -12.06 -26.13
CA ALA A 453 -10.41 -10.89 -26.91
C ALA A 453 -8.99 -11.09 -27.48
N TRP A 454 -8.03 -11.36 -26.60
CA TRP A 454 -6.60 -11.56 -26.90
C TRP A 454 -5.84 -12.07 -25.66
N TYR A 455 -4.53 -12.26 -25.80
CA TYR A 455 -3.63 -12.63 -24.70
C TYR A 455 -2.75 -11.45 -24.25
N ALA A 456 -2.45 -11.42 -22.95
CA ALA A 456 -1.55 -10.49 -22.28
C ALA A 456 -0.43 -11.23 -21.52
N LYS A 457 0.61 -10.48 -21.11
CA LYS A 457 1.72 -10.95 -20.28
C LYS A 457 1.42 -10.89 -18.79
#